data_AF-S5V4E1-F1
#
_entry.id   AF-S5V4E1-F1
#
_cell.length_a   1.000
_cell.length_b   1.000
_cell.length_c   1.000
_cell.angle_alpha   90.00
_cell.angle_beta   90.00
_cell.angle_gamma   90.00
#
_symmetry.space_group_name_H-M   'P 1'
#
loop_
_entity.id
_entity.type
_entity.pdbx_description
1 polymer ?
#
loop_
_entity_poly.entity_id
_entity_poly.type
_entity_poly.pdbx_seq_one_letter_code
_entity_poly.pdbx_strand_id
1 'polypeptide(L)'
;MAALGANLAIAASKFVAFAFSGSSSMLAEGVHSLADSGNQFLLLIGGKKAQREATPQHPFGYGRERYIYAFLVSIVLFSVGGMFAIYEGYEKISHPHEIERWYWPVGVLLFAVIAEGFSFRTAIKESNELRGKLSWSQFIRRAKAPELPVVLLEDFGALIGLVLALVGVGLAVLTGNGVWDGIGTVCIGVLLVMIALVLAAETKSLLLGEAAGIEDVKKIEAAIVDGDTVTRVIHMRTLHLGPEELLIAAKIAVQHDDTAAEVAKAIDAAEARIRATVPIARVIYLEPDIYSEAEAAKGPDPAATPGGPTPHPAGH
;
A
#
# COMPACT_ATOMS: atom_id res chain seq x y z
N MET A 1 -2.48 -6.91 18.42
CA MET A 1 -3.49 -6.93 19.50
C MET A 1 -3.28 -5.81 20.51
N ALA A 2 -2.07 -5.64 21.08
CA ALA A 2 -1.78 -4.52 21.99
C ALA A 2 -1.99 -3.14 21.34
N ALA A 3 -1.50 -2.93 20.11
CA ALA A 3 -1.70 -1.69 19.35
C ALA A 3 -3.18 -1.41 19.04
N LEU A 4 -3.94 -2.41 18.58
CA LEU A 4 -5.38 -2.30 18.36
C LEU A 4 -6.14 -1.91 19.63
N GLY A 5 -5.80 -2.53 20.77
CA GLY A 5 -6.41 -2.19 22.06
C GLY A 5 -6.10 -0.76 22.50
N ALA A 6 -4.87 -0.28 22.28
CA ALA A 6 -4.48 1.09 22.56
C ALA A 6 -5.26 2.10 21.69
N ASN A 7 -5.38 1.85 20.38
CA ASN A 7 -6.11 2.73 19.47
C ASN A 7 -7.62 2.77 19.77
N LEU A 8 -8.22 1.63 20.13
CA LEU A 8 -9.60 1.59 20.59
C LEU A 8 -9.81 2.35 21.91
N ALA A 9 -8.85 2.29 22.84
CA ALA A 9 -8.92 3.06 24.08
C ALA A 9 -8.81 4.57 23.82
N ILE A 10 -7.93 5.00 22.90
CA ILE A 10 -7.84 6.39 22.46
C ILE A 10 -9.15 6.83 21.80
N ALA A 11 -9.71 6.03 20.88
CA ALA A 11 -10.99 6.32 20.24
C ALA A 11 -12.11 6.48 21.29
N ALA A 12 -12.22 5.55 22.24
CA ALA A 12 -13.19 5.64 23.33
C ALA A 12 -13.02 6.92 24.16
N SER A 13 -11.78 7.31 24.48
CA SER A 13 -11.53 8.56 25.21
C SER A 13 -11.97 9.81 24.43
N LYS A 14 -11.77 9.83 23.11
CA LYS A 14 -12.21 10.92 22.22
C LYS A 14 -13.74 11.02 22.16
N PHE A 15 -14.45 9.89 22.03
CA PHE A 15 -15.91 9.85 22.08
C PHE A 15 -16.49 10.27 23.43
N VAL A 16 -15.84 9.88 24.54
CA VAL A 16 -16.25 10.32 25.89
C VAL A 16 -16.08 11.83 26.03
N ALA A 17 -14.95 12.39 25.59
CA ALA A 17 -14.73 13.83 25.61
C ALA A 17 -15.74 14.58 24.72
N PHE A 18 -16.09 14.03 23.55
CA PHE A 18 -17.18 14.57 22.73
C PHE A 18 -18.51 14.60 23.51
N ALA A 19 -18.92 13.48 24.09
CA ALA A 19 -20.21 13.37 24.80
C ALA A 19 -20.35 14.38 25.95
N PHE A 20 -19.24 14.75 26.60
CA PHE A 20 -19.24 15.71 27.70
C PHE A 20 -19.01 17.17 27.29
N SER A 21 -18.61 17.43 26.05
CA SER A 21 -18.25 18.79 25.59
C SER A 21 -19.05 19.32 24.41
N GLY A 22 -19.68 18.43 23.63
CA GLY A 22 -20.34 18.80 22.38
C GLY A 22 -19.39 19.31 21.29
N SER A 23 -18.07 19.05 21.40
CA SER A 23 -17.08 19.46 20.39
C SER A 23 -17.13 18.56 19.16
N SER A 24 -17.44 19.14 18.01
CA SER A 24 -17.49 18.41 16.74
C SER A 24 -16.08 17.97 16.31
N SER A 25 -15.02 18.72 16.66
CA SER A 25 -13.64 18.28 16.38
C SER A 25 -13.30 17.00 17.14
N MET A 26 -13.77 16.86 18.38
CA MET A 26 -13.59 15.62 19.15
C MET A 26 -14.32 14.43 18.54
N LEU A 27 -15.51 14.67 17.98
CA LEU A 27 -16.27 13.63 17.29
C LEU A 27 -15.56 13.19 16.00
N ALA A 28 -15.08 14.13 15.18
CA ALA A 28 -14.32 13.82 13.97
C ALA A 28 -13.04 13.04 14.29
N GLU A 29 -12.29 13.47 15.29
CA GLU A 29 -11.09 12.77 15.79
C GLU A 29 -11.42 11.38 16.34
N GLY A 30 -12.56 11.21 17.01
CA GLY A 30 -13.04 9.91 17.48
C GLY A 30 -13.38 8.95 16.34
N VAL A 31 -14.06 9.45 15.30
CA VAL A 31 -14.36 8.69 14.08
C VAL A 31 -13.08 8.32 13.32
N HIS A 32 -12.10 9.22 13.27
CA HIS A 32 -10.80 8.91 12.68
C HIS A 32 -10.10 7.76 13.42
N SER A 33 -9.96 7.82 14.74
CA SER A 33 -9.32 6.74 15.50
C SER A 33 -10.10 5.42 15.48
N LEU A 34 -11.42 5.49 15.31
CA LEU A 34 -12.23 4.31 15.02
C LEU A 34 -11.93 3.74 13.64
N ALA A 35 -11.78 4.59 12.63
CA ALA A 35 -11.40 4.20 11.27
C ALA A 35 -10.02 3.53 11.26
N ASP A 36 -9.04 4.06 11.99
CA ASP A 36 -7.70 3.47 12.12
C ASP A 36 -7.73 2.09 12.79
N SER A 37 -8.58 1.94 13.81
CA SER A 37 -8.79 0.64 14.46
C SER A 37 -9.42 -0.36 13.47
N GLY A 38 -10.35 0.11 12.63
CA GLY A 38 -10.93 -0.65 11.53
C GLY A 38 -9.90 -1.03 10.47
N ASN A 39 -8.98 -0.13 10.11
CA ASN A 39 -7.88 -0.39 9.19
C ASN A 39 -7.02 -1.56 9.68
N GLN A 40 -6.51 -1.48 10.91
CA GLN A 40 -5.68 -2.54 11.49
C GLN A 40 -6.40 -3.89 11.48
N PHE A 41 -7.68 -3.91 11.82
CA PHE A 41 -8.49 -5.11 11.80
C PHE A 41 -8.63 -5.70 10.38
N LEU A 42 -8.92 -4.86 9.39
CA LEU A 42 -9.06 -5.27 8.00
C LEU A 42 -7.73 -5.74 7.39
N LEU A 43 -6.62 -5.06 7.68
CA LEU A 43 -5.28 -5.49 7.24
C LEU A 43 -4.89 -6.84 7.85
N LEU A 44 -5.23 -7.10 9.13
CA LEU A 44 -5.03 -8.40 9.75
C LEU A 44 -5.84 -9.51 9.05
N ILE A 45 -7.09 -9.23 8.70
CA ILE A 45 -7.91 -10.18 7.92
C ILE A 45 -7.32 -10.41 6.54
N GLY A 46 -6.95 -9.34 5.83
CA GLY A 46 -6.35 -9.41 4.50
C GLY A 46 -5.04 -10.19 4.50
N GLY A 47 -4.18 -9.96 5.49
CA GLY A 47 -2.94 -10.72 5.70
C GLY A 47 -3.20 -12.20 5.94
N LYS A 48 -4.17 -12.54 6.80
CA LYS A 48 -4.55 -13.94 7.06
C LYS A 48 -5.14 -14.63 5.83
N LYS A 49 -5.99 -13.94 5.07
CA LYS A 49 -6.57 -14.47 3.83
C LYS A 49 -5.53 -14.64 2.73
N ALA A 50 -4.54 -13.75 2.66
CA ALA A 50 -3.47 -13.83 1.67
C ALA A 50 -2.57 -15.05 1.82
N GLN A 51 -2.49 -15.63 3.02
CA GLN A 51 -1.74 -16.86 3.29
C GLN A 51 -2.48 -18.13 2.84
N ARG A 52 -3.70 -18.02 2.31
CA ARG A 52 -4.46 -19.16 1.80
C ARG A 52 -3.78 -19.76 0.58
N GLU A 53 -3.70 -21.10 0.56
CA GLU A 53 -3.15 -21.86 -0.56
C GLU A 53 -3.93 -21.65 -1.86
N ALA A 54 -3.24 -21.89 -2.98
CA ALA A 54 -3.83 -21.83 -4.31
C ALA A 54 -4.95 -22.85 -4.48
N THR A 55 -5.97 -22.47 -5.25
CA THR A 55 -7.11 -23.32 -5.61
C THR A 55 -7.25 -23.37 -7.13
N PRO A 56 -8.00 -24.31 -7.71
CA PRO A 56 -8.25 -24.30 -9.15
C PRO A 56 -8.87 -22.99 -9.67
N GLN A 57 -9.66 -22.30 -8.84
CA GLN A 57 -10.23 -20.98 -9.17
C GLN A 57 -9.21 -19.84 -9.03
N HIS A 58 -8.21 -20.01 -8.15
CA HIS A 58 -7.15 -19.03 -7.89
C HIS A 58 -5.78 -19.74 -7.95
N PRO A 59 -5.28 -20.04 -9.17
CA PRO A 59 -4.11 -20.90 -9.36
C PRO A 59 -2.80 -20.29 -8.84
N PHE A 60 -2.76 -18.96 -8.70
CA PHE A 60 -1.64 -18.22 -8.13
C PHE A 60 -1.82 -17.86 -6.65
N GLY A 61 -2.80 -18.47 -5.96
CA GLY A 61 -3.06 -18.19 -4.55
C GLY A 61 -3.81 -16.88 -4.31
N TYR A 62 -3.76 -16.43 -3.06
CA TYR A 62 -4.56 -15.31 -2.54
C TYR A 62 -3.71 -14.11 -2.11
N GLY A 63 -2.43 -14.03 -2.49
CA GLY A 63 -1.51 -12.95 -2.07
C GLY A 63 -2.07 -11.53 -2.26
N ARG A 64 -2.87 -11.32 -3.32
CA ARG A 64 -3.53 -10.03 -3.65
C ARG A 64 -4.60 -9.60 -2.65
N GLU A 65 -5.08 -10.47 -1.77
CA GLU A 65 -6.04 -10.12 -0.71
C GLU A 65 -5.52 -8.95 0.15
N ARG A 66 -4.20 -8.87 0.42
CA ARG A 66 -3.62 -7.73 1.14
C ARG A 66 -3.87 -6.40 0.43
N TYR A 67 -3.74 -6.37 -0.89
CA TYR A 67 -4.00 -5.17 -1.69
C TYR A 67 -5.49 -4.82 -1.71
N ILE A 68 -6.37 -5.83 -1.81
CA ILE A 68 -7.83 -5.63 -1.84
C ILE A 68 -8.29 -5.03 -0.50
N TYR A 69 -7.85 -5.59 0.62
CA TYR A 69 -8.21 -5.09 1.94
C TYR A 69 -7.66 -3.68 2.20
N ALA A 70 -6.42 -3.38 1.78
CA ALA A 70 -5.86 -2.02 1.88
C ALA A 70 -6.66 -1.00 1.04
N PHE A 71 -7.10 -1.38 -0.16
CA PHE A 71 -7.94 -0.54 -1.00
C PHE A 71 -9.34 -0.33 -0.41
N LEU A 72 -9.95 -1.37 0.15
CA LEU A 72 -11.23 -1.28 0.85
C LEU A 72 -11.15 -0.32 2.04
N VAL A 73 -10.06 -0.37 2.82
CA VAL A 73 -9.82 0.60 3.89
C VAL A 73 -9.80 2.02 3.34
N SER A 74 -8.99 2.25 2.31
CA SER A 74 -8.79 3.57 1.72
C SER A 74 -10.11 4.20 1.28
N ILE A 75 -10.96 3.44 0.60
CA ILE A 75 -12.23 3.97 0.06
C ILE A 75 -13.32 4.00 1.13
N VAL A 76 -13.50 2.93 1.90
CA VAL A 76 -14.67 2.81 2.77
C VAL A 76 -14.45 3.54 4.09
N LEU A 77 -13.40 3.22 4.84
CA LEU A 77 -13.21 3.74 6.20
C LEU A 77 -12.89 5.24 6.18
N PHE A 78 -11.90 5.65 5.40
CA PHE A 78 -11.46 7.05 5.37
C PHE A 78 -12.42 7.98 4.64
N SER A 79 -13.02 7.56 3.52
CA SER A 79 -13.98 8.44 2.82
C SER A 79 -15.27 8.62 3.61
N VAL A 80 -15.80 7.54 4.22
CA VAL A 80 -17.00 7.65 5.06
C VAL A 80 -16.72 8.47 6.31
N GLY A 81 -15.60 8.21 6.99
CA GLY A 81 -15.20 9.00 8.17
C GLY A 81 -14.97 10.48 7.85
N GLY A 82 -14.29 10.76 6.73
CA GLY A 82 -14.04 12.12 6.26
C GLY A 82 -15.31 12.86 5.84
N MET A 83 -16.20 12.21 5.08
CA MET A 83 -17.49 12.79 4.69
C MET A 83 -18.39 13.06 5.90
N PHE A 84 -18.39 12.15 6.87
CA PHE A 84 -19.09 12.33 8.14
C PHE A 84 -18.55 13.55 8.91
N ALA A 85 -17.22 13.69 9.02
CA ALA A 85 -16.60 14.85 9.67
C ALA A 85 -16.91 16.17 8.94
N ILE A 86 -16.93 16.18 7.60
CA ILE A 86 -17.34 17.36 6.83
C ILE A 86 -18.80 17.72 7.12
N TYR A 87 -19.70 16.72 7.11
CA TYR A 87 -21.11 16.93 7.42
C TYR A 87 -21.31 17.50 8.83
N GLU A 88 -20.68 16.88 9.83
CA GLU A 88 -20.74 17.31 11.23
C GLU A 88 -20.16 18.72 11.41
N GLY A 89 -19.03 19.01 10.77
CA GLY A 89 -18.41 20.33 10.80
C GLY A 89 -19.31 21.40 10.15
N TYR A 90 -19.96 21.07 9.03
CA TYR A 90 -20.95 21.95 8.41
C TYR A 90 -22.16 22.20 9.32
N GLU A 91 -22.66 21.16 9.99
CA GLU A 91 -23.76 21.28 10.95
C GLU A 91 -23.38 22.20 12.13
N LYS A 92 -22.17 22.03 12.69
CA LYS A 92 -21.62 22.88 13.75
C LYS A 92 -21.45 24.35 13.32
N ILE A 93 -21.05 24.59 12.07
CA ILE A 93 -20.94 25.96 11.52
C ILE A 93 -22.33 26.58 11.33
N SER A 94 -23.30 25.77 10.86
CA SER A 94 -24.67 26.23 10.58
C SER A 94 -25.48 26.47 11.85
N HIS A 95 -25.23 25.67 12.89
CA HIS A 95 -25.88 25.77 14.20
C HIS A 95 -24.82 25.79 15.31
N PRO A 96 -24.13 26.93 15.52
CA PRO A 96 -23.05 27.01 16.49
C PRO A 96 -23.58 26.89 17.92
N HIS A 97 -23.08 25.89 18.64
CA HIS A 97 -23.19 25.78 20.09
C HIS A 97 -21.83 25.92 20.75
N GLU A 98 -21.82 26.51 21.95
CA GLU A 98 -20.60 26.63 22.75
C GLU A 98 -20.06 25.26 23.15
N ILE A 99 -18.75 25.19 23.34
CA ILE A 99 -18.10 23.99 23.87
C ILE A 99 -18.26 24.00 25.38
N GLU A 100 -19.13 23.13 25.88
CA GLU A 100 -19.24 22.92 27.32
C GLU A 100 -17.97 22.23 27.84
N ARG A 101 -17.49 22.63 29.03
CA ARG A 101 -16.39 21.92 29.72
C ARG A 101 -15.16 21.69 28.82
N TRP A 102 -14.65 22.76 28.21
CA TRP A 102 -13.51 22.77 27.28
C TRP A 102 -12.26 21.95 27.70
N TYR A 103 -12.07 21.76 29.01
CA TYR A 103 -10.95 21.00 29.57
C TYR A 103 -10.97 19.50 29.17
N TRP A 104 -12.15 18.94 28.83
CA TRP A 104 -12.26 17.57 28.33
C TRP A 104 -11.63 17.39 26.94
N PRO A 105 -12.06 18.12 25.89
CA PRO A 105 -11.41 18.10 24.58
C PRO A 105 -9.92 18.38 24.65
N VAL A 106 -9.52 19.47 25.30
CA VAL A 106 -8.11 19.89 25.34
C VAL A 106 -7.25 18.84 26.04
N GLY A 107 -7.70 18.29 27.17
CA GLY A 107 -6.96 17.26 27.90
C GLY A 107 -6.77 15.98 27.09
N VAL A 108 -7.83 15.50 26.42
CA VAL A 108 -7.77 14.29 25.59
C VAL A 108 -6.94 14.52 24.34
N LEU A 109 -7.06 15.68 23.67
CA LEU A 109 -6.25 16.01 22.50
C LEU A 109 -4.76 16.08 22.84
N LEU A 110 -4.37 16.72 23.95
CA LEU A 110 -2.97 16.77 24.38
C LEU A 110 -2.41 15.38 24.69
N PHE A 111 -3.20 14.54 25.37
CA PHE A 111 -2.83 13.15 25.60
C PHE A 111 -2.66 12.38 24.29
N ALA A 112 -3.59 12.53 23.35
CA ALA A 112 -3.54 11.89 22.04
C ALA A 112 -2.33 12.33 21.23
N VAL A 113 -2.00 13.64 21.20
CA VAL A 113 -0.80 14.16 20.52
C VAL A 113 0.48 13.51 21.05
N ILE A 114 0.57 13.33 22.37
CA ILE A 114 1.73 12.67 22.98
C ILE A 114 1.77 11.20 22.60
N ALA A 115 0.64 10.48 22.76
CA ALA A 115 0.55 9.05 22.49
C ALA A 115 0.82 8.72 21.01
N GLU A 116 0.11 9.38 20.09
CA GLU A 116 0.29 9.23 18.65
C GLU A 116 1.67 9.72 18.20
N GLY A 117 2.21 10.78 18.82
CA GLY A 117 3.57 11.25 18.56
C GLY A 117 4.65 10.22 18.89
N PHE A 118 4.48 9.46 19.99
CA PHE A 118 5.36 8.34 20.31
C PHE A 118 5.20 7.17 19.33
N SER A 119 3.96 6.84 18.93
CA SER A 119 3.68 5.80 17.92
C SER A 119 4.35 6.15 16.59
N PHE A 120 4.09 7.35 16.08
CA PHE A 120 4.62 7.83 14.81
C PHE A 120 6.16 7.89 14.81
N ARG A 121 6.77 8.33 15.91
CA ARG A 121 8.23 8.33 16.05
C ARG A 121 8.80 6.91 15.98
N THR A 122 8.10 5.94 16.58
CA THR A 122 8.50 4.52 16.54
C THR A 122 8.38 3.97 15.13
N ALA A 123 7.24 4.22 14.46
CA ALA A 123 7.02 3.84 13.07
C ALA A 123 8.07 4.45 12.12
N ILE A 124 8.43 5.72 12.31
CA ILE A 124 9.51 6.37 11.55
C ILE A 124 10.86 5.69 11.79
N LYS A 125 11.16 5.32 13.04
CA LYS A 125 12.44 4.66 13.37
C LYS A 125 12.54 3.31 12.67
N GLU A 126 11.52 2.46 12.79
CA GLU A 126 11.46 1.15 12.14
C GLU A 126 11.50 1.29 10.61
N SER A 127 10.76 2.25 10.07
CA SER A 127 10.75 2.55 8.63
C SER A 127 12.10 3.03 8.13
N ASN A 128 12.86 3.79 8.93
CA ASN A 128 14.19 4.25 8.55
C ASN A 128 15.22 3.11 8.47
N GLU A 129 15.09 2.10 9.33
CA GLU A 129 15.93 0.90 9.26
C GLU A 129 15.71 0.15 7.94
N LEU A 130 14.47 0.10 7.45
CA LEU A 130 14.10 -0.49 6.16
C LEU A 130 14.40 0.41 4.95
N ARG A 131 14.25 1.72 5.10
CA ARG A 131 14.44 2.73 4.04
C ARG A 131 15.89 2.84 3.58
N GLY A 132 16.84 2.65 4.50
CA GLY A 132 18.26 2.83 4.23
C GLY A 132 18.56 4.22 3.66
N LYS A 133 19.04 4.27 2.41
CA LYS A 133 19.44 5.53 1.73
C LYS A 133 18.36 6.15 0.85
N LEU A 134 17.19 5.52 0.71
CA LEU A 134 16.12 6.04 -0.15
C LEU A 134 15.49 7.30 0.43
N SER A 135 15.05 8.23 -0.41
CA SER A 135 14.16 9.31 0.06
C SER A 135 12.81 8.75 0.52
N TRP A 136 12.07 9.48 1.36
CA TRP A 136 10.74 9.06 1.83
C TRP A 136 9.76 8.82 0.68
N SER A 137 9.73 9.71 -0.31
CA SER A 137 8.88 9.53 -1.50
C SER A 137 9.25 8.27 -2.28
N GLN A 138 10.54 7.99 -2.44
CA GLN A 138 10.99 6.77 -3.11
C GLN A 138 10.68 5.52 -2.30
N PHE A 139 10.81 5.58 -0.97
CA PHE A 139 10.52 4.46 -0.09
C PHE A 139 9.04 4.08 -0.13
N ILE A 140 8.15 5.07 0.01
CA ILE A 140 6.69 4.88 -0.06
C ILE A 140 6.29 4.31 -1.43
N ARG A 141 6.76 4.91 -2.53
CA ARG A 141 6.44 4.43 -3.89
C ARG A 141 7.05 3.08 -4.26
N ARG A 142 8.13 2.67 -3.59
CA ARG A 142 8.76 1.36 -3.82
C ARG A 142 8.20 0.28 -2.91
N ALA A 143 7.56 0.65 -1.80
CA ALA A 143 6.97 -0.30 -0.88
C ALA A 143 5.85 -1.07 -1.58
N LYS A 144 6.08 -2.36 -1.80
CA LYS A 144 5.07 -3.27 -2.36
C LYS A 144 4.12 -3.80 -1.29
N ALA A 145 4.50 -3.68 -0.02
CA ALA A 145 3.64 -3.94 1.12
C ALA A 145 2.79 -2.69 1.42
N PRO A 146 1.46 -2.75 1.32
CA PRO A 146 0.61 -1.57 1.51
C PRO A 146 0.58 -1.11 2.97
N GLU A 147 0.86 -2.00 3.94
CA GLU A 147 0.67 -1.71 5.37
C GLU A 147 1.54 -0.56 5.85
N LEU A 148 2.79 -0.51 5.39
CA LEU A 148 3.78 0.40 5.94
C LEU A 148 3.56 1.85 5.44
N PRO A 149 3.34 2.10 4.13
CA PRO A 149 2.85 3.39 3.65
C PRO A 149 1.53 3.83 4.27
N VAL A 150 0.58 2.90 4.41
CA VAL A 150 -0.75 3.19 4.97
C VAL A 150 -0.60 3.68 6.41
N VAL A 151 0.05 2.91 7.28
CA VAL A 151 0.25 3.28 8.70
C VAL A 151 0.99 4.60 8.86
N LEU A 152 2.03 4.85 8.05
CA LEU A 152 2.76 6.12 8.12
C LEU A 152 1.92 7.33 7.70
N LEU A 153 1.12 7.19 6.64
CA LEU A 153 0.26 8.27 6.16
C LEU A 153 -0.90 8.52 7.14
N GLU A 154 -1.43 7.45 7.74
CA GLU A 154 -2.44 7.50 8.79
C GLU A 154 -1.92 8.23 10.03
N ASP A 155 -0.83 7.77 10.64
CA ASP A 155 -0.26 8.38 11.85
C ASP A 155 0.12 9.86 11.61
N PHE A 156 0.64 10.17 10.42
CA PHE A 156 0.92 11.56 10.03
C PHE A 156 -0.36 12.40 9.90
N GLY A 157 -1.39 11.84 9.28
CA GLY A 157 -2.71 12.44 9.16
C GLY A 157 -3.36 12.70 10.52
N ALA A 158 -3.29 11.72 11.42
CA ALA A 158 -3.83 11.80 12.78
C ALA A 158 -3.20 12.94 13.58
N LEU A 159 -1.86 13.07 13.53
CA LEU A 159 -1.16 14.18 14.16
C LEU A 159 -1.57 15.55 13.61
N ILE A 160 -1.77 15.67 12.29
CA ILE A 160 -2.27 16.91 11.69
C ILE A 160 -3.71 17.16 12.15
N GLY A 161 -4.57 16.13 12.14
CA GLY A 161 -5.95 16.20 12.59
C GLY A 161 -6.06 16.69 14.04
N LEU A 162 -5.26 16.13 14.93
CA LEU A 162 -5.16 16.56 16.33
C LEU A 162 -4.72 18.03 16.48
N VAL A 163 -3.77 18.50 15.67
CA VAL A 163 -3.36 19.91 15.67
C VAL A 163 -4.51 20.79 15.18
N LEU A 164 -5.21 20.40 14.11
CA LEU A 164 -6.37 21.12 13.60
C LEU A 164 -7.50 21.18 14.65
N ALA A 165 -7.76 20.08 15.35
CA ALA A 165 -8.73 20.00 16.44
C ALA A 165 -8.33 20.93 17.60
N LEU A 166 -7.06 20.90 18.04
CA LEU A 166 -6.56 21.77 19.10
C LEU A 166 -6.70 23.25 18.75
N VAL A 167 -6.38 23.62 17.51
CA VAL A 167 -6.54 24.99 17.02
C VAL A 167 -8.02 25.37 16.96
N GLY A 168 -8.88 24.51 16.41
CA GLY A 168 -10.33 24.76 16.29
C GLY A 168 -11.00 24.93 17.66
N VAL A 169 -10.78 23.99 18.57
CA VAL A 169 -11.27 24.05 19.95
C VAL A 169 -10.66 25.24 20.69
N GLY A 170 -9.35 25.48 20.58
CA GLY A 170 -8.66 26.58 21.23
C GLY A 170 -9.21 27.94 20.81
N LEU A 171 -9.42 28.15 19.52
CA LEU A 171 -10.04 29.37 18.99
C LEU A 171 -11.50 29.50 19.43
N ALA A 172 -12.27 28.40 19.45
CA ALA A 172 -13.65 28.44 19.92
C ALA A 172 -13.74 28.87 21.40
N VAL A 173 -12.82 28.41 22.24
CA VAL A 173 -12.75 28.79 23.66
C VAL A 173 -12.30 30.25 23.82
N LEU A 174 -11.26 30.68 23.09
CA LEU A 174 -10.72 32.04 23.20
C LEU A 174 -11.69 33.11 22.68
N THR A 175 -12.47 32.79 21.66
CA THR A 175 -13.42 33.72 21.02
C THR A 175 -14.84 33.59 21.53
N GLY A 176 -15.16 32.52 22.27
CA GLY A 176 -16.52 32.16 22.64
C GLY A 176 -17.41 31.75 21.46
N ASN A 177 -16.82 31.41 20.30
CA ASN A 177 -17.57 31.10 19.09
C ASN A 177 -17.31 29.66 18.61
N GLY A 178 -18.32 28.81 18.73
CA GLY A 178 -18.29 27.39 18.31
C GLY A 178 -18.05 27.16 16.81
N VAL A 179 -18.16 28.19 15.96
CA VAL A 179 -17.85 28.09 14.52
C VAL A 179 -16.41 27.64 14.28
N TRP A 180 -15.45 28.05 15.12
CA TRP A 180 -14.04 27.65 14.95
C TRP A 180 -13.82 26.15 15.16
N ASP A 181 -14.57 25.53 16.05
CA ASP A 181 -14.60 24.08 16.23
C ASP A 181 -15.19 23.39 14.99
N GLY A 182 -16.27 23.95 14.44
CA GLY A 182 -16.84 23.48 13.18
C GLY A 182 -15.87 23.58 11.99
N ILE A 183 -15.14 24.70 11.85
CA ILE A 183 -14.10 24.87 10.81
C ILE A 183 -12.99 23.83 10.99
N GLY A 184 -12.49 23.64 12.23
CA GLY A 184 -11.51 22.61 12.53
C GLY A 184 -11.99 21.22 12.12
N THR A 185 -13.24 20.89 12.45
CA THR A 185 -13.91 19.63 12.08
C THR A 185 -13.96 19.44 10.55
N VAL A 186 -14.34 20.47 9.79
CA VAL A 186 -14.35 20.41 8.31
C VAL A 186 -12.93 20.20 7.77
N CYS A 187 -11.93 20.90 8.31
CA CYS A 187 -10.54 20.71 7.90
C CYS A 187 -10.04 19.28 8.14
N ILE A 188 -10.40 18.67 9.28
CA ILE A 188 -10.11 17.25 9.57
C ILE A 188 -10.80 16.35 8.55
N GLY A 189 -12.09 16.59 8.27
CA GLY A 189 -12.82 15.79 7.28
C GLY A 189 -12.22 15.87 5.87
N VAL A 190 -11.79 17.06 5.43
CA VAL A 190 -11.07 17.23 4.16
C VAL A 190 -9.73 16.49 4.17
N LEU A 191 -8.98 16.55 5.28
CA LEU A 191 -7.73 15.81 5.44
C LEU A 191 -7.94 14.30 5.29
N LEU A 192 -8.97 13.73 5.94
CA LEU A 192 -9.29 12.30 5.84
C LEU A 192 -9.66 11.90 4.40
N VAL A 193 -10.43 12.73 3.68
CA VAL A 193 -10.74 12.49 2.26
C VAL A 193 -9.47 12.55 1.40
N MET A 194 -8.56 13.48 1.66
CA MET A 194 -7.28 13.54 0.94
C MET A 194 -6.43 12.29 1.19
N ILE A 195 -6.34 11.82 2.44
CA ILE A 195 -5.64 10.58 2.79
C ILE A 195 -6.27 9.39 2.06
N ALA A 196 -7.60 9.28 2.07
CA ALA A 196 -8.34 8.25 1.33
C ALA A 196 -7.95 8.22 -0.16
N LEU A 197 -7.92 9.39 -0.81
CA LEU A 197 -7.58 9.51 -2.22
C LEU A 197 -6.13 9.11 -2.52
N VAL A 198 -5.19 9.53 -1.67
CA VAL A 198 -3.77 9.18 -1.82
C VAL A 198 -3.59 7.66 -1.64
N LEU A 199 -4.15 7.07 -0.59
CA LEU A 199 -4.04 5.63 -0.35
C LEU A 199 -4.71 4.82 -1.46
N ALA A 200 -5.89 5.24 -1.94
CA ALA A 200 -6.58 4.59 -3.04
C ALA A 200 -5.75 4.66 -4.34
N ALA A 201 -5.09 5.78 -4.62
CA ALA A 201 -4.23 5.93 -5.80
C ALA A 201 -2.99 5.03 -5.73
N GLU A 202 -2.32 4.97 -4.58
CA GLU A 202 -1.12 4.13 -4.39
C GLU A 202 -1.48 2.63 -4.41
N THR A 203 -2.56 2.23 -3.73
CA THR A 203 -2.99 0.81 -3.70
C THR A 203 -3.59 0.33 -5.02
N LYS A 204 -4.16 1.21 -5.85
CA LYS A 204 -4.67 0.87 -7.18
C LYS A 204 -3.59 0.24 -8.07
N SER A 205 -2.38 0.79 -8.06
CA SER A 205 -1.29 0.27 -8.89
C SER A 205 -0.89 -1.15 -8.47
N LEU A 206 -0.81 -1.41 -7.16
CA LEU A 206 -0.55 -2.73 -6.59
C LEU A 206 -1.64 -3.76 -6.95
N LEU A 207 -2.90 -3.33 -7.01
CA LEU A 207 -4.03 -4.19 -7.42
C LEU A 207 -3.98 -4.59 -8.90
N LEU A 208 -3.60 -3.66 -9.79
CA LEU A 208 -3.39 -3.95 -11.20
C LEU A 208 -2.21 -4.91 -11.37
N GLY A 209 -1.23 -4.79 -10.48
CA GLY A 209 -0.04 -5.60 -10.42
C GLY A 209 1.14 -4.84 -11.01
N GLU A 210 2.17 -4.67 -10.20
CA GLU A 210 3.36 -3.94 -10.56
C GLU A 210 4.49 -4.89 -10.96
N ALA A 211 5.38 -4.41 -11.82
CA ALA A 211 6.62 -5.10 -12.12
C ALA A 211 7.58 -5.08 -10.92
N ALA A 212 8.53 -6.02 -10.94
CA ALA A 212 9.65 -6.04 -10.02
C ALA A 212 10.46 -4.74 -10.11
N GLY A 213 11.12 -4.37 -9.01
CA GLY A 213 12.03 -3.22 -9.01
C GLY A 213 13.20 -3.40 -9.98
N ILE A 214 13.75 -2.31 -10.50
CA ILE A 214 14.86 -2.32 -11.47
C ILE A 214 16.06 -3.14 -10.95
N GLU A 215 16.32 -3.10 -9.64
CA GLU A 215 17.41 -3.86 -9.03
C GLU A 215 17.14 -5.37 -9.06
N ASP A 216 15.91 -5.79 -8.76
CA ASP A 216 15.51 -7.20 -8.82
C ASP A 216 15.47 -7.70 -10.27
N VAL A 217 14.98 -6.89 -11.20
CA VAL A 217 15.04 -7.18 -12.65
C VAL A 217 16.47 -7.50 -13.08
N LYS A 218 17.44 -6.65 -12.73
CA LYS A 218 18.85 -6.87 -13.07
C LYS A 218 19.44 -8.13 -12.41
N LYS A 219 19.07 -8.39 -11.15
CA LYS A 219 19.47 -9.61 -10.45
C LYS A 219 18.91 -10.86 -11.13
N ILE A 220 17.64 -10.82 -11.55
CA ILE A 220 16.99 -11.92 -12.26
C ILE A 220 17.65 -12.14 -13.63
N GLU A 221 17.88 -11.07 -14.40
CA GLU A 221 18.57 -11.16 -15.70
C GLU A 221 19.96 -11.80 -15.57
N ALA A 222 20.74 -11.34 -14.60
CA ALA A 222 22.07 -11.91 -14.32
C ALA A 222 22.01 -13.36 -13.82
N ALA A 223 20.96 -13.72 -13.07
CA ALA A 223 20.78 -15.09 -12.58
C ALA A 223 20.31 -16.06 -13.67
N ILE A 224 19.57 -15.58 -14.68
CA ILE A 224 19.11 -16.41 -15.80
C ILE A 224 20.29 -16.84 -16.68
N VAL A 225 21.18 -15.92 -17.04
CA VAL A 225 22.27 -16.15 -18.00
C VAL A 225 23.44 -16.86 -17.33
N ASP A 226 23.77 -18.07 -17.78
CA ASP A 226 25.00 -18.78 -17.38
C ASP A 226 26.16 -18.58 -18.35
N GLY A 227 25.88 -18.05 -19.55
CA GLY A 227 26.88 -17.76 -20.58
C GLY A 227 27.32 -18.96 -21.40
N ASP A 228 26.70 -20.12 -21.20
CA ASP A 228 27.00 -21.36 -21.93
C ASP A 228 25.73 -21.82 -22.69
N THR A 229 24.81 -22.48 -22.00
CA THR A 229 23.53 -22.96 -22.53
C THR A 229 22.51 -21.83 -22.64
N VAL A 230 22.39 -20.97 -21.63
CA VAL A 230 21.50 -19.80 -21.66
C VAL A 230 22.33 -18.54 -21.89
N THR A 231 22.26 -18.03 -23.11
CA THR A 231 23.15 -16.94 -23.57
C THR A 231 22.61 -15.55 -23.25
N ARG A 232 21.28 -15.38 -23.24
CA ARG A 232 20.62 -14.09 -22.93
C ARG A 232 19.15 -14.24 -22.59
N VAL A 233 18.58 -13.21 -21.98
CA VAL A 233 17.13 -12.99 -21.88
C VAL A 233 16.66 -12.26 -23.14
N ILE A 234 15.67 -12.82 -23.84
CA ILE A 234 15.06 -12.19 -25.03
C ILE A 234 14.01 -11.17 -24.60
N HIS A 235 13.11 -11.59 -23.71
CA HIS A 235 12.06 -10.74 -23.14
C HIS A 235 11.69 -11.25 -21.75
N MET A 236 11.41 -10.34 -20.81
CA MET A 236 10.98 -10.72 -19.46
C MET A 236 9.86 -9.80 -19.00
N ARG A 237 8.86 -10.40 -18.35
CA ARG A 237 7.82 -9.73 -17.59
C ARG A 237 7.81 -10.24 -16.18
N THR A 238 7.62 -9.31 -15.26
CA THR A 238 7.49 -9.61 -13.84
C THR A 238 6.21 -9.00 -13.32
N LEU A 239 5.61 -9.64 -12.32
CA LEU A 239 4.35 -9.21 -11.74
C LEU A 239 4.31 -9.59 -10.27
N HIS A 240 4.06 -8.62 -9.40
CA HIS A 240 3.75 -8.90 -8.00
C HIS A 240 2.36 -9.54 -7.90
N LEU A 241 2.31 -10.76 -7.37
CA LEU A 241 1.09 -11.47 -6.98
C LEU A 241 0.72 -11.17 -5.52
N GLY A 242 1.67 -10.68 -4.75
CA GLY A 242 1.54 -10.17 -3.40
C GLY A 242 2.84 -9.44 -3.00
N PRO A 243 2.92 -8.88 -1.79
CA PRO A 243 4.11 -8.13 -1.39
C PRO A 243 5.38 -9.00 -1.37
N GLU A 244 5.24 -10.29 -1.01
CA GLU A 244 6.33 -11.26 -0.93
C GLU A 244 6.28 -12.33 -2.03
N GLU A 245 5.48 -12.11 -3.09
CA GLU A 245 5.29 -13.09 -4.17
C GLU A 245 5.38 -12.44 -5.54
N LEU A 246 6.39 -12.86 -6.30
CA LEU A 246 6.71 -12.38 -7.62
C LEU A 246 6.55 -13.51 -8.65
N LEU A 247 5.82 -13.20 -9.72
CA LEU A 247 5.76 -14.00 -10.93
C LEU A 247 6.79 -13.48 -11.92
N ILE A 248 7.54 -14.39 -12.53
CA ILE A 248 8.49 -14.12 -13.61
C ILE A 248 8.06 -14.95 -14.81
N ALA A 249 7.87 -14.29 -15.94
CA ALA A 249 7.67 -14.94 -17.23
C ALA A 249 8.74 -14.40 -18.19
N ALA A 250 9.68 -15.24 -18.58
CA ALA A 250 10.81 -14.85 -19.41
C ALA A 250 10.99 -15.79 -20.59
N LYS A 251 11.30 -15.21 -21.74
CA LYS A 251 11.79 -15.93 -22.92
C LYS A 251 13.31 -15.84 -22.93
N ILE A 252 13.98 -16.99 -23.00
CA ILE A 252 15.44 -17.11 -22.86
C ILE A 252 16.04 -17.70 -24.13
N ALA A 253 17.21 -17.21 -24.52
CA ALA A 253 17.92 -17.71 -25.67
C ALA A 253 18.79 -18.91 -25.28
N VAL A 254 18.59 -20.03 -25.97
CA VAL A 254 19.42 -21.24 -25.84
C VAL A 254 20.25 -21.48 -27.09
N GLN A 255 21.29 -22.31 -27.01
CA GLN A 255 22.07 -22.65 -28.20
C GLN A 255 21.25 -23.57 -29.13
N HIS A 256 21.57 -23.53 -30.42
CA HIS A 256 20.84 -24.27 -31.45
C HIS A 256 21.09 -25.79 -31.43
N ASP A 257 22.19 -26.22 -30.82
CA ASP A 257 22.75 -27.56 -30.85
C ASP A 257 22.59 -28.31 -29.53
N ASP A 258 22.04 -27.64 -28.50
CA ASP A 258 21.71 -28.25 -27.22
C ASP A 258 20.57 -29.28 -27.38
N THR A 259 20.70 -30.40 -26.69
CA THR A 259 19.62 -31.37 -26.56
C THR A 259 18.52 -30.84 -25.63
N ALA A 260 17.30 -31.35 -25.78
CA ALA A 260 16.19 -31.00 -24.89
C ALA A 260 16.49 -31.26 -23.40
N ALA A 261 17.33 -32.27 -23.09
CA ALA A 261 17.74 -32.58 -21.73
C ALA A 261 18.72 -31.52 -21.16
N GLU A 262 19.63 -31.00 -21.98
CA GLU A 262 20.55 -29.92 -21.60
C GLU A 262 19.79 -28.62 -21.36
N VAL A 263 18.86 -28.27 -22.27
CA VAL A 263 17.98 -27.11 -22.12
C VAL A 263 17.15 -27.19 -20.83
N ALA A 264 16.52 -28.34 -20.56
CA ALA A 264 15.74 -28.53 -19.34
C ALA A 264 16.58 -28.35 -18.07
N LYS A 265 17.79 -28.93 -18.05
CA LYS A 265 18.72 -28.80 -16.92
C LYS A 265 19.18 -27.36 -16.72
N ALA A 266 19.40 -26.62 -17.80
CA ALA A 266 19.79 -25.21 -17.73
C ALA A 266 18.64 -24.32 -17.22
N ILE A 267 17.39 -24.61 -17.61
CA ILE A 267 16.20 -23.97 -17.07
C ILE A 267 16.09 -24.22 -15.55
N ASP A 268 16.18 -25.48 -15.10
CA ASP A 268 16.12 -25.82 -13.67
C ASP A 268 17.23 -25.10 -12.87
N ALA A 269 18.45 -25.03 -13.43
CA ALA A 269 19.57 -24.34 -12.83
C ALA A 269 19.33 -22.81 -12.77
N ALA A 270 18.79 -22.22 -13.82
CA ALA A 270 18.41 -20.81 -13.85
C ALA A 270 17.34 -20.50 -12.79
N GLU A 271 16.30 -21.32 -12.69
CA GLU A 271 15.28 -21.17 -11.64
C GLU A 271 15.88 -21.21 -10.23
N ALA A 272 16.79 -22.16 -9.97
CA ALA A 272 17.47 -22.24 -8.68
C ALA A 272 18.30 -20.99 -8.36
N ARG A 273 19.05 -20.45 -9.34
CA ARG A 273 19.82 -19.20 -9.18
C ARG A 273 18.93 -17.98 -8.94
N ILE A 274 17.80 -17.90 -9.64
CA ILE A 274 16.80 -16.83 -9.46
C ILE A 274 16.26 -16.88 -8.03
N ARG A 275 15.81 -18.06 -7.55
CA ARG A 275 15.26 -18.20 -6.19
C ARG A 275 16.28 -17.90 -5.09
N ALA A 276 17.55 -18.23 -5.33
CA ALA A 276 18.63 -17.91 -4.39
C ALA A 276 18.89 -16.40 -4.30
N THR A 277 18.77 -15.67 -5.41
CA THR A 277 19.09 -14.24 -5.49
C THR A 277 17.88 -13.35 -5.16
N VAL A 278 16.69 -13.78 -5.54
CA VAL A 278 15.41 -13.09 -5.34
C VAL A 278 14.40 -14.07 -4.73
N PRO A 279 14.42 -14.26 -3.39
CA PRO A 279 13.60 -15.28 -2.71
C PRO A 279 12.09 -15.13 -2.91
N ILE A 280 11.62 -13.92 -3.21
CA ILE A 280 10.20 -13.66 -3.49
C ILE A 280 9.74 -14.17 -4.88
N ALA A 281 10.67 -14.59 -5.75
CA ALA A 281 10.36 -15.21 -7.05
C ALA A 281 9.79 -16.62 -6.87
N ARG A 282 8.49 -16.71 -6.58
CA ARG A 282 7.81 -17.99 -6.30
C ARG A 282 7.34 -18.68 -7.56
N VAL A 283 6.81 -17.92 -8.53
CA VAL A 283 6.29 -18.45 -9.79
C VAL A 283 7.23 -18.03 -10.91
N ILE A 284 7.84 -19.01 -11.58
CA ILE A 284 8.80 -18.77 -12.64
C ILE A 284 8.37 -19.59 -13.87
N TYR A 285 8.29 -18.92 -15.01
CA TYR A 285 8.10 -19.54 -16.32
C TYR A 285 9.22 -19.08 -17.22
N LEU A 286 10.09 -20.02 -17.61
CA LEU A 286 11.15 -19.79 -18.57
C LEU A 286 10.82 -20.54 -19.86
N GLU A 287 10.64 -19.80 -20.95
CA GLU A 287 10.38 -20.33 -22.28
C GLU A 287 11.68 -20.29 -23.10
N PRO A 288 12.25 -21.44 -23.50
CA PRO A 288 13.44 -21.47 -24.34
C PRO A 288 13.09 -21.12 -25.78
N ASP A 289 13.97 -20.36 -26.44
CA ASP A 289 13.86 -19.99 -27.85
C ASP A 289 15.24 -19.79 -28.48
N ILE A 290 15.30 -19.74 -29.81
CA ILE A 290 16.51 -19.41 -30.56
C ILE A 290 16.50 -17.93 -30.88
N TYR A 291 17.53 -17.21 -30.44
CA TYR A 291 17.61 -15.77 -30.68
C TYR A 291 17.83 -15.45 -32.17
N SER A 292 16.99 -14.56 -32.72
CA SER A 292 17.11 -14.02 -34.07
C SER A 292 17.38 -12.52 -34.04
N GLU A 293 18.56 -12.09 -34.50
CA GLU A 293 18.91 -10.67 -34.64
C GLU A 293 17.97 -9.95 -35.61
N ALA A 294 17.53 -10.63 -36.68
CA ALA A 294 16.63 -10.08 -37.68
C ALA A 294 15.23 -9.78 -37.11
N GLU A 295 14.71 -10.64 -36.23
CA GLU A 295 13.43 -10.39 -35.56
C GLU A 295 13.56 -9.30 -34.49
N ALA A 296 14.65 -9.31 -33.71
CA ALA A 296 14.90 -8.27 -32.72
C ALA A 296 15.00 -6.87 -33.35
N ALA A 297 15.55 -6.75 -34.56
CA ALA A 297 15.67 -5.50 -35.30
C ALA A 297 14.31 -4.90 -35.75
N LYS A 298 13.24 -5.70 -35.83
CA LYS A 298 11.91 -5.22 -36.20
C LYS A 298 11.23 -4.39 -35.10
N GLY A 299 11.75 -4.46 -33.87
CA GLY A 299 11.20 -3.77 -32.70
C GLY A 299 9.90 -4.39 -32.19
N PRO A 300 9.30 -3.81 -31.12
CA PRO A 300 8.06 -4.32 -30.55
C PRO A 300 6.89 -4.09 -31.49
N ASP A 301 6.23 -5.17 -31.91
CA ASP A 301 4.97 -5.10 -32.66
C ASP A 301 3.78 -5.00 -31.68
N PRO A 302 3.03 -3.88 -31.65
CA PRO A 302 1.86 -3.72 -30.78
C PRO A 302 0.71 -4.67 -31.13
N ALA A 303 0.67 -5.18 -32.37
CA ALA A 303 -0.35 -6.10 -32.86
C ALA A 303 0.04 -7.57 -32.63
N ALA A 304 1.30 -7.88 -32.30
CA ALA A 304 1.73 -9.22 -31.98
C ALA A 304 1.24 -9.64 -30.60
N THR A 305 0.76 -10.89 -30.49
CA THR A 305 0.46 -11.50 -29.20
C THR A 305 1.73 -11.46 -28.35
N PRO A 306 1.71 -10.85 -27.16
CA PRO A 306 2.92 -10.76 -26.37
C PRO A 306 3.43 -12.14 -25.93
N GLY A 307 4.65 -12.50 -26.35
CA GLY A 307 5.20 -13.84 -26.13
C GLY A 307 4.55 -14.94 -26.98
N GLY A 308 3.66 -14.58 -27.91
CA GLY A 308 3.12 -15.53 -28.90
C GLY A 308 4.14 -15.83 -30.00
N PRO A 309 3.93 -16.91 -30.77
CA PRO A 309 4.78 -17.20 -31.92
C PRO A 309 4.76 -16.00 -32.88
N THR A 310 5.94 -15.58 -33.32
CA THR A 310 6.07 -14.66 -34.45
C THR A 310 5.30 -15.27 -35.62
N PRO A 311 4.38 -14.55 -36.27
CA PRO A 311 3.67 -15.09 -37.42
C PRO A 311 4.69 -15.47 -38.48
N HIS A 312 4.91 -16.77 -38.66
CA HIS A 312 5.69 -17.26 -39.80
C HIS A 312 4.97 -16.79 -41.06
N PRO A 313 5.68 -16.16 -42.03
CA PRO A 313 5.09 -15.97 -43.34
C PRO A 313 4.70 -17.36 -43.86
N ALA A 314 3.40 -17.54 -44.14
CA ALA A 314 2.89 -18.77 -44.70
C ALA A 314 3.64 -19.04 -46.01
N GLY A 315 4.60 -19.95 -45.96
CA GLY A 315 5.36 -20.39 -47.12
C GLY A 315 4.48 -21.27 -47.98
N HIS A 316 4.21 -20.81 -49.20
CA HIS A 316 3.78 -21.60 -50.34
C HIS A 316 4.89 -22.54 -50.82
#